data_AF-A0A961MHP7-F1
#
_entry.id   AF-A0A961MHP7-F1
#
_cell.length_a   1.000
_cell.length_b   1.000
_cell.length_c   1.000
_cell.angle_alpha   90.00
_cell.angle_beta   90.00
_cell.angle_gamma   90.00
#
_symmetry.space_group_name_H-M   'P 1'
#
loop_
_entity.id
_entity.type
_entity.pdbx_description
1 polymer ?
#
loop_
_entity_poly.entity_id
_entity_poly.type
_entity_poly.pdbx_seq_one_letter_code
_entity_poly.pdbx_strand_id
1 'polypeptide(L)'
;AGLQTEADDLRSTREAPKWAVITHYGWRNELISIFPNAVAIRAVEGPDVRIIPWVNIFILTSLLAILLTIRAMWRQFRERSIDPVLEDVGEAWDGVEERADAAGDRARGLWGRFTAWLGTWRGKPRK
;
A
#
# COMPACT_ATOMS: atom_id res chain seq x y z
N ALA A 1 -0.70 41.66 -8.07
CA ALA A 1 -0.94 42.12 -6.69
C ALA A 1 -0.44 41.03 -5.74
N GLY A 2 0.26 41.40 -4.67
CA GLY A 2 0.68 40.44 -3.64
C GLY A 2 -0.37 40.40 -2.51
N LEU A 3 -0.38 39.33 -1.71
CA LEU A 3 -1.28 39.20 -0.55
C LEU A 3 -1.18 40.37 0.44
N GLN A 4 -0.02 41.03 0.50
CA GLN A 4 0.15 42.25 1.31
C GLN A 4 -0.67 43.43 0.77
N THR A 5 -0.76 43.59 -0.56
CA THR A 5 -1.58 44.64 -1.18
C THR A 5 -3.08 44.40 -0.95
N GLU A 6 -3.54 43.15 -1.07
CA GLU A 6 -4.93 42.80 -0.76
C GLU A 6 -5.25 42.97 0.74
N ALA A 7 -4.30 42.70 1.63
CA ALA A 7 -4.46 42.92 3.06
C ALA A 7 -4.55 44.41 3.42
N ASP A 8 -3.77 45.27 2.75
CA ASP A 8 -3.82 46.72 2.96
C ASP A 8 -5.14 47.35 2.46
N ASP A 9 -5.69 46.87 1.35
CA ASP A 9 -7.00 47.32 0.83
C ASP A 9 -8.19 46.93 1.73
N LEU A 10 -8.01 45.89 2.54
CA LEU A 10 -9.00 45.39 3.51
C LEU A 10 -8.92 46.08 4.87
N ARG A 11 -8.01 47.04 5.05
CA ARG A 11 -7.86 47.77 6.31
C ARG A 11 -9.09 48.68 6.56
N SER A 12 -9.81 48.42 7.65
CA SER A 12 -11.01 49.19 8.05
C SER A 12 -10.82 49.90 9.39
N THR A 13 -11.51 51.03 9.56
CA THR A 13 -11.66 51.69 10.87
C THR A 13 -12.72 50.96 11.71
N ARG A 14 -12.70 51.16 13.04
CA ARG A 14 -13.62 50.50 13.98
C ARG A 14 -15.11 50.84 13.72
N GLU A 15 -15.36 51.92 12.99
CA GLU A 15 -16.69 52.47 12.67
C GLU A 15 -17.29 51.87 11.38
N ALA A 16 -16.48 51.25 10.50
CA ALA A 16 -16.93 50.65 9.24
C ALA A 16 -16.17 49.32 8.96
N PRO A 17 -16.42 48.26 9.75
CA PRO A 17 -15.65 47.02 9.65
C PRO A 17 -15.85 46.32 8.29
N LYS A 18 -14.74 46.00 7.63
CA LYS A 18 -14.72 45.10 6.46
C LYS A 18 -14.37 43.70 6.94
N TRP A 19 -15.17 42.71 6.54
CA TRP A 19 -14.92 41.31 6.91
C TRP A 19 -14.14 40.61 5.80
N ALA A 20 -13.14 39.83 6.18
CA ALA A 20 -12.32 39.06 5.26
C ALA A 20 -12.07 37.66 5.80
N VAL A 21 -12.00 36.71 4.87
CA VAL A 21 -11.68 35.31 5.14
C VAL A 21 -10.25 35.08 4.69
N ILE A 22 -9.46 34.50 5.59
CA ILE A 22 -8.05 34.19 5.32
C ILE A 22 -7.89 32.67 5.31
N THR A 23 -7.51 32.12 4.16
CA THR A 23 -7.19 30.71 4.01
C THR A 23 -5.71 30.49 4.37
N HIS A 24 -5.45 29.65 5.37
CA HIS A 24 -4.10 29.29 5.81
C HIS A 24 -3.79 27.83 5.48
N TYR A 25 -2.55 27.52 5.10
CA TYR A 25 -2.05 26.14 5.07
C TYR A 25 -1.29 25.83 6.35
N GLY A 26 -1.45 24.62 6.87
CA GLY A 26 -0.84 24.20 8.13
C GLY A 26 0.16 23.09 7.94
N TRP A 27 1.45 23.44 7.88
CA TRP A 27 2.62 22.77 8.48
C TRP A 27 3.69 23.85 8.64
N ARG A 28 4.00 24.23 9.89
CA ARG A 28 5.04 25.23 10.18
C ARG A 28 6.39 24.52 10.30
N ASN A 29 7.26 24.71 9.32
CA ASN A 29 8.66 24.30 9.43
C ASN A 29 9.50 25.55 9.76
N GLU A 30 9.98 25.68 11.00
CA GLU A 30 10.81 26.82 11.43
C GLU A 30 12.10 26.98 10.63
N LEU A 31 12.59 25.92 10.00
CA LEU A 31 13.83 25.94 9.21
C LEU A 31 13.64 26.65 7.86
N ILE A 32 12.39 26.81 7.39
CA ILE A 32 12.06 27.48 6.13
C ILE A 32 11.17 28.68 6.48
N SER A 33 11.82 29.82 6.74
CA SER A 33 11.15 31.08 7.07
C SER A 33 10.39 31.62 5.86
N ILE A 34 9.17 31.15 5.64
CA ILE A 34 8.22 31.69 4.66
C ILE A 34 7.10 32.37 5.45
N PHE A 35 7.28 33.66 5.70
CA PHE A 35 6.20 34.55 6.12
C PHE A 35 5.60 35.18 4.85
N PRO A 36 4.27 35.25 4.66
CA PRO A 36 3.15 34.75 5.48
C PRO A 36 2.48 33.48 4.92
N ASN A 37 2.07 32.56 5.81
CA ASN A 37 1.35 31.31 5.48
C ASN A 37 -0.15 31.53 5.13
N ALA A 38 -0.46 32.54 4.32
CA ALA A 38 -1.79 32.79 3.79
C ALA A 38 -1.79 32.44 2.30
N VAL A 39 -2.79 31.68 1.85
CA VAL A 39 -2.94 31.28 0.44
C VAL A 39 -3.86 32.22 -0.31
N ALA A 40 -4.90 32.69 0.37
CA ALA A 40 -5.92 33.55 -0.23
C ALA A 40 -6.58 34.41 0.85
N ILE A 41 -6.90 35.65 0.47
CA ILE A 41 -7.71 36.57 1.26
C ILE A 41 -8.92 36.97 0.41
N ARG A 42 -10.13 36.84 0.96
CA ARG A 42 -11.37 37.18 0.25
C ARG A 42 -12.29 38.01 1.13
N ALA A 43 -12.77 39.15 0.62
CA ALA A 43 -13.78 39.95 1.29
C ALA A 43 -15.11 39.19 1.39
N VAL A 44 -15.79 39.32 2.53
CA VAL A 44 -17.11 38.72 2.78
C VAL A 44 -18.07 39.76 3.36
N GLU A 45 -19.37 39.52 3.17
CA GLU A 45 -20.44 40.48 3.47
C GLU A 45 -20.67 40.67 4.98
N GLY A 46 -20.22 39.74 5.83
CA GLY A 46 -20.44 39.81 7.27
C GLY A 46 -19.72 38.69 8.06
N PRO A 47 -19.87 38.67 9.39
CA PRO A 47 -19.22 37.69 10.27
C PRO A 47 -19.81 36.28 10.16
N ASP A 48 -21.09 36.15 9.81
CA ASP A 48 -21.82 34.87 9.83
C ASP A 48 -21.82 34.13 8.47
N VAL A 49 -20.80 34.37 7.63
CA VAL A 49 -20.71 33.73 6.31
C VAL A 49 -20.19 32.30 6.44
N ARG A 50 -21.00 31.34 5.99
CA ARG A 50 -20.60 29.93 5.93
C ARG A 50 -19.70 29.65 4.72
N ILE A 51 -18.54 29.05 4.98
CA ILE A 51 -17.53 28.76 3.95
C ILE A 51 -17.32 27.25 3.90
N ILE A 52 -17.80 26.63 2.83
CA ILE A 52 -17.67 25.20 2.61
C ILE A 52 -16.55 24.99 1.57
N PRO A 53 -15.48 24.25 1.89
CA PRO A 53 -14.35 24.05 0.98
C PRO A 53 -14.66 22.98 -0.07
N TRP A 54 -15.57 23.28 -1.00
CA TRP A 54 -16.06 22.34 -2.02
C TRP A 54 -14.96 21.68 -2.85
N VAL A 55 -13.91 22.42 -3.20
CA VAL A 55 -12.76 21.89 -3.96
C VAL A 55 -12.03 20.82 -3.15
N ASN A 56 -11.76 21.07 -1.87
CA ASN A 56 -11.09 20.09 -1.01
C ASN A 56 -11.97 18.86 -0.80
N ILE A 57 -13.28 19.05 -0.59
CA ILE A 57 -14.24 17.94 -0.47
C ILE A 57 -14.18 17.09 -1.74
N PHE A 58 -14.31 17.71 -2.92
CA PHE A 58 -14.27 17.01 -4.19
C PHE A 58 -12.95 16.26 -4.41
N ILE A 59 -11.81 16.89 -4.13
CA ILE A 59 -10.48 16.25 -4.26
C ILE A 59 -10.37 15.05 -3.33
N LEU A 60 -10.71 15.20 -2.05
CA LEU A 60 -10.60 14.14 -1.06
C LEU A 60 -11.55 12.98 -1.36
N THR A 61 -12.78 13.29 -1.76
CA THR A 61 -13.76 12.27 -2.17
C THR A 61 -13.28 11.53 -3.43
N SER A 62 -12.76 12.25 -4.42
CA SER A 62 -12.21 11.63 -5.64
C SER A 62 -11.01 10.75 -5.34
N LEU A 63 -10.10 11.20 -4.47
CA LEU A 63 -8.93 10.44 -4.06
C LEU A 63 -9.33 9.15 -3.32
N LEU A 64 -10.32 9.22 -2.43
CA LEU A 64 -10.89 8.05 -1.79
C LEU A 64 -11.49 7.08 -2.81
N ALA A 65 -12.26 7.57 -3.78
CA ALA A 65 -12.85 6.75 -4.84
C ALA A 65 -11.78 6.05 -5.71
N ILE A 66 -10.71 6.77 -6.04
CA ILE A 66 -9.55 6.22 -6.77
C ILE A 66 -8.88 5.12 -5.95
N LEU A 67 -8.64 5.36 -4.66
CA LEU A 67 -8.02 4.38 -3.78
C LEU A 67 -8.86 3.10 -3.68
N LEU A 68 -10.18 3.24 -3.56
CA LEU A 68 -11.11 2.11 -3.54
C LEU A 68 -11.12 1.35 -4.88
N THR A 69 -11.06 2.07 -5.99
CA THR A 69 -10.95 1.49 -7.34
C THR A 69 -9.65 0.70 -7.49
N ILE A 70 -8.51 1.29 -7.15
CA ILE A 70 -7.20 0.62 -7.18
C ILE A 70 -7.21 -0.61 -6.27
N ARG A 71 -7.76 -0.50 -5.06
CA ARG A 71 -7.91 -1.63 -4.13
C ARG A 71 -8.77 -2.75 -4.74
N ALA A 72 -9.88 -2.41 -5.38
CA ALA A 72 -10.74 -3.40 -6.03
C ALA A 72 -10.04 -4.09 -7.21
N MET A 73 -9.38 -3.30 -8.06
CA MET A 73 -8.55 -3.81 -9.18
C MET A 73 -7.43 -4.72 -8.67
N TRP A 74 -6.77 -4.35 -7.57
CA TRP A 74 -5.71 -5.16 -6.96
C TRP A 74 -6.23 -6.52 -6.47
N ARG A 75 -7.41 -6.55 -5.83
CA ARG A 75 -8.02 -7.83 -5.42
C ARG A 75 -8.32 -8.71 -6.62
N GLN A 76 -8.90 -8.13 -7.67
CA GLN A 76 -9.20 -8.86 -8.90
C GLN A 76 -7.95 -9.31 -9.65
N PHE A 77 -6.87 -8.51 -9.61
CA PHE A 77 -5.57 -8.88 -10.15
C PHE A 77 -4.94 -10.05 -9.38
N ARG A 78 -5.00 -10.03 -8.04
CA ARG A 78 -4.47 -11.11 -7.20
C ARG A 78 -5.13 -12.45 -7.53
N GLU A 79 -6.46 -12.48 -7.59
CA GLU A 79 -7.22 -13.70 -7.91
C GLU A 79 -6.88 -14.25 -9.31
N ARG A 80 -6.59 -13.37 -10.28
CA ARG A 80 -6.34 -13.78 -11.67
C ARG A 80 -4.89 -14.08 -12.00
N SER A 81 -3.94 -13.53 -11.26
CA SER A 81 -2.52 -13.57 -11.64
C SER A 81 -1.62 -14.20 -10.59
N ILE A 82 -2.03 -14.22 -9.32
CA ILE A 82 -1.20 -14.78 -8.23
C ILE A 82 -1.68 -16.17 -7.86
N ASP A 83 -2.99 -16.36 -7.69
CA ASP A 83 -3.56 -17.65 -7.33
C ASP A 83 -3.25 -18.78 -8.32
N PRO A 84 -3.37 -18.60 -9.66
CA PRO A 84 -3.01 -19.68 -10.60
C PRO A 84 -1.51 -19.99 -10.59
N VAL A 85 -0.65 -18.98 -10.42
CA VAL A 85 0.80 -19.20 -10.34
C VAL A 85 1.19 -19.92 -9.06
N LEU A 86 0.52 -19.63 -7.94
CA LEU A 86 0.72 -20.35 -6.69
C LEU A 86 0.26 -21.81 -6.79
N GLU A 87 -0.85 -22.06 -7.47
CA GLU A 87 -1.38 -23.40 -7.71
C GLU A 87 -0.46 -24.20 -8.65
N ASP A 88 -0.04 -23.62 -9.78
CA ASP A 88 0.92 -24.22 -10.72
C ASP A 88 2.25 -24.56 -10.04
N VAL A 89 2.75 -23.65 -9.19
CA VAL A 89 3.96 -23.88 -8.41
C VAL A 89 3.74 -25.00 -7.39
N GLY A 90 2.59 -25.03 -6.72
CA GLY A 90 2.19 -26.12 -5.83
C GLY A 90 2.21 -27.48 -6.52
N GLU A 91 1.52 -27.61 -7.66
CA GLU A 91 1.50 -28.86 -8.44
C GLU A 91 2.90 -29.26 -8.93
N ALA A 92 3.73 -28.29 -9.35
CA ALA A 92 5.09 -28.57 -9.76
C ALA A 92 5.95 -29.10 -8.61
N TRP A 93 5.80 -28.54 -7.39
CA TRP A 93 6.50 -29.01 -6.20
C TRP A 93 6.01 -30.40 -5.77
N ASP A 94 4.70 -30.63 -5.73
CA ASP A 94 4.13 -31.93 -5.38
C ASP A 94 4.62 -33.02 -6.35
N GLY A 95 4.67 -32.73 -7.66
CA GLY A 95 5.20 -33.65 -8.66
C GLY A 95 6.72 -33.87 -8.55
N VAL A 96 7.48 -32.93 -7.96
CA VAL A 96 8.91 -33.12 -7.66
C VAL A 96 9.08 -33.99 -6.42
N GLU A 97 8.29 -33.77 -5.38
CA GLU A 97 8.30 -34.56 -4.14
C GLU A 97 7.92 -36.02 -4.42
N GLU A 98 6.86 -36.27 -5.20
CA GLU A 98 6.44 -37.62 -5.57
C GLU A 98 7.53 -38.36 -6.37
N ARG A 99 8.25 -37.67 -7.26
CA ARG A 99 9.38 -38.24 -7.99
C ARG A 99 10.58 -38.53 -7.08
N ALA A 100 10.84 -37.66 -6.12
CA ALA A 100 11.91 -37.83 -5.13
C ALA A 100 11.62 -39.02 -4.22
N ASP A 101 10.39 -39.16 -3.73
CA ASP A 101 9.95 -40.29 -2.91
C ASP A 101 10.01 -41.60 -3.69
N ALA A 102 9.51 -41.63 -4.93
CA ALA A 102 9.59 -42.81 -5.79
C ALA A 102 11.04 -43.22 -6.09
N ALA A 103 11.95 -42.25 -6.24
CA ALA A 103 13.38 -42.53 -6.40
C ALA A 103 14.01 -43.06 -5.10
N GLY A 104 13.65 -42.48 -3.96
CA GLY A 104 14.07 -42.92 -2.63
C GLY A 104 13.65 -44.35 -2.31
N ASP A 105 12.41 -44.71 -2.61
CA ASP A 105 11.89 -46.06 -2.38
C ASP A 105 12.55 -47.11 -3.28
N ARG A 106 12.81 -46.78 -4.56
CA ARG A 106 13.59 -47.64 -5.45
C ARG A 106 15.01 -47.84 -4.92
N ALA A 107 15.69 -46.77 -4.51
CA ALA A 107 17.04 -46.84 -3.97
C ALA A 107 17.07 -47.69 -2.68
N ARG A 108 16.09 -47.50 -1.78
CA ARG A 108 15.95 -48.28 -0.54
C ARG A 108 15.71 -49.76 -0.82
N GLY A 109 14.89 -50.09 -1.82
CA GLY A 109 14.64 -51.46 -2.26
C GLY A 109 15.88 -52.14 -2.87
N LEU A 110 16.63 -51.42 -3.70
CA LEU A 110 17.89 -51.91 -4.27
C LEU A 110 18.94 -52.14 -3.16
N TRP A 111 19.03 -51.23 -2.20
CA TRP A 111 19.93 -51.36 -1.05
C TRP A 111 19.57 -52.55 -0.17
N GLY A 112 18.28 -52.77 0.11
CA GLY A 112 17.80 -53.94 0.87
C GLY A 112 18.14 -55.28 0.20
N ARG A 113 18.09 -55.34 -1.14
CA ARG A 113 18.50 -56.55 -1.88
C ARG A 113 20.01 -56.76 -1.84
N PHE A 114 20.78 -55.68 -1.92
CA PHE A 114 22.23 -55.74 -1.83
C PHE A 114 22.71 -56.19 -0.44
N THR A 115 22.13 -55.67 0.64
CA THR A 115 22.45 -56.09 2.01
C THR A 115 22.06 -57.54 2.27
N ALA A 116 20.91 -57.99 1.74
CA ALA A 116 20.51 -59.39 1.81
C ALA A 116 21.51 -60.32 1.10
N TRP A 117 21.97 -59.95 -0.10
CA TRP A 117 23.00 -60.70 -0.82
C TRP A 117 24.33 -60.76 -0.05
N LEU A 118 24.82 -59.64 0.49
CA LEU A 118 26.01 -59.62 1.34
C LEU A 118 25.84 -60.51 2.58
N GLY A 119 24.63 -60.55 3.16
CA GLY A 119 24.30 -61.44 4.28
C GLY A 119 24.43 -62.93 3.92
N THR A 120 24.17 -63.33 2.68
CA THR A 120 24.33 -64.73 2.25
C THR A 120 25.79 -65.21 2.25
N TRP A 121 26.75 -64.31 2.02
CA TRP A 121 28.18 -64.61 2.11
C TRP A 121 28.69 -64.69 3.54
N ARG A 122 27.96 -64.09 4.48
CA ARG A 122 28.26 -64.18 5.91
C ARG A 122 27.64 -65.48 6.48
N GLY A 123 28.06 -66.61 5.91
CA GLY A 123 27.63 -67.93 6.33
C GLY A 123 27.88 -68.19 7.82
N LYS A 124 26.87 -68.74 8.50
CA LYS A 124 26.94 -69.23 9.89
C LYS A 124 28.16 -70.14 10.07
N PRO A 125 28.94 -69.98 11.15
CA PRO A 125 29.91 -71.01 11.53
C PRO A 125 29.12 -72.29 11.84
N ARG A 126 29.37 -73.36 11.08
CA ARG A 126 28.87 -74.69 11.42
C ARG A 126 29.64 -75.13 12.67
N LYS A 127 28.88 -75.48 13.71
CA LYS A 127 29.39 -76.13 14.92
C LYS A 127 30.04 -77.46 14.58
#